data_AF-A0A9P3ECW4-F1
#
_entry.id   AF-A0A9P3ECW4-F1
#
_cell.length_a   1.000
_cell.length_b   1.000
_cell.length_c   1.000
_cell.angle_alpha   90.00
_cell.angle_beta   90.00
_cell.angle_gamma   90.00
#
_symmetry.space_group_name_H-M   'P 1'
#
loop_
_entity.id
_entity.type
_entity.pdbx_description
1 polymer ?
#
loop_
_entity_poly.entity_id
_entity_poly.type
_entity_poly.pdbx_seq_one_letter_code
_entity_poly.pdbx_strand_id
1 'polypeptide(L)'
;MTINTVALTKPVWHYGLRNADWLFAQKPEGAPEIGFFALSKIMEKAEPAESQREDDIGRYTRAIPLYMAESVHYWNDYAANCYVQVAEGAGPVVSGVEVDGNTLFDIVPPPTKYFVTGEVGCSGEGDQAQWRISLSLWNCTSRARQTVENGSAGKAELGALVLDLQQRLLGGIGLTREQPLDVFYRQPTAEVLPVYLTQLGQSFMLTLLANDHLPKSSMWGERAMLEWPLNMALQWPEIETAKLMYLSGLGKAFDYKSETVAEHKQRSLQVLSELERANSPASRLAPLIWKGFGMQAELQGHRANVPPDAEPAYIEWLERVSQS
;
A
#
# COMPACT_ATOMS: atom_id res chain seq x y z
N MET A 1 -21.04 3.09 16.36
CA MET A 1 -20.03 3.05 15.30
C MET A 1 -18.81 2.38 15.89
N THR A 2 -18.52 1.15 15.47
CA THR A 2 -17.35 0.39 15.94
C THR A 2 -16.14 0.87 15.15
N ILE A 3 -15.06 1.24 15.85
CA ILE A 3 -13.79 1.63 15.23
C ILE A 3 -12.80 0.51 15.53
N ASN A 4 -12.23 -0.06 14.47
CA ASN A 4 -11.25 -1.13 14.54
C ASN A 4 -9.92 -0.64 13.96
N THR A 5 -8.81 -1.15 14.49
CA THR A 5 -7.48 -0.93 13.91
C THR A 5 -7.20 -2.00 12.87
N VAL A 6 -7.02 -1.59 11.62
CA VAL A 6 -6.51 -2.44 10.55
C VAL A 6 -4.98 -2.35 10.57
N ALA A 7 -4.32 -3.49 10.76
CA ALA A 7 -2.87 -3.62 10.69
C ALA A 7 -2.48 -4.27 9.36
N LEU A 8 -1.71 -3.55 8.55
CA LEU A 8 -1.10 -4.06 7.33
C LEU A 8 0.36 -4.40 7.63
N THR A 9 0.71 -5.68 7.55
CA THR A 9 2.03 -6.23 7.86
C THR A 9 2.90 -6.44 6.62
N LYS A 10 2.35 -6.15 5.45
CA LYS A 10 3.01 -6.18 4.14
C LYS A 10 2.58 -4.94 3.34
N PRO A 11 3.29 -4.58 2.26
CA PRO A 11 2.83 -3.55 1.33
C PRO A 11 1.38 -3.80 0.89
N VAL A 12 0.55 -2.74 0.86
CA VAL A 12 -0.91 -2.89 0.66
C VAL A 12 -1.28 -3.58 -0.66
N TRP A 13 -0.43 -3.47 -1.68
CA TRP A 13 -0.60 -4.15 -2.95
C TRP A 13 -0.22 -5.65 -2.92
N HIS A 14 0.23 -6.21 -1.80
CA HIS A 14 0.35 -7.67 -1.65
C HIS A 14 -1.02 -8.35 -1.43
N TYR A 15 -1.95 -7.70 -0.73
CA TYR A 15 -3.23 -8.26 -0.26
C TYR A 15 -4.26 -8.61 -1.34
N GLY A 16 -3.93 -8.43 -2.62
CA GLY A 16 -4.78 -8.84 -3.76
C GLY A 16 -4.21 -10.02 -4.55
N LEU A 17 -3.05 -10.54 -4.15
CA LEU A 17 -2.33 -11.56 -4.90
C LEU A 17 -2.53 -12.97 -4.32
N ARG A 18 -3.57 -13.17 -3.49
CA ARG A 18 -3.92 -14.46 -2.86
C ARG A 18 -2.75 -15.10 -2.09
N ASN A 19 -2.00 -14.28 -1.34
CA ASN A 19 -0.80 -14.68 -0.59
C ASN A 19 0.24 -15.36 -1.50
N ALA A 20 0.68 -14.66 -2.54
CA ALA A 20 1.73 -15.11 -3.45
C ALA A 20 3.13 -15.04 -2.79
N ASP A 21 3.32 -15.70 -1.65
CA ASP A 21 4.56 -15.62 -0.88
C ASP A 21 5.78 -16.23 -1.62
N TRP A 22 5.54 -17.06 -2.64
CA TRP A 22 6.59 -17.54 -3.56
C TRP A 22 7.21 -16.41 -4.40
N LEU A 23 6.50 -15.29 -4.58
CA LEU A 23 6.97 -14.15 -5.39
C LEU A 23 7.81 -13.16 -4.60
N PHE A 24 7.65 -13.12 -3.27
CA PHE A 24 8.23 -12.10 -2.41
C PHE A 24 9.19 -12.72 -1.40
N ALA A 25 10.40 -12.18 -1.30
CA ALA A 25 11.30 -12.55 -0.23
C ALA A 25 10.69 -12.20 1.14
N GLN A 26 10.85 -13.10 2.11
CA GLN A 26 10.28 -12.96 3.45
C GLN A 26 11.30 -12.36 4.41
N LYS A 27 10.80 -11.60 5.40
CA LYS A 27 11.61 -11.20 6.55
C LYS A 27 11.94 -12.43 7.41
N PRO A 28 13.13 -12.48 8.05
CA PRO A 28 13.44 -13.56 8.97
C PRO A 28 12.46 -13.54 10.14
N GLU A 29 12.17 -14.74 10.66
CA GLU A 29 11.35 -14.87 11.87
C GLU A 29 11.98 -14.09 13.03
N GLY A 30 11.17 -13.31 13.75
CA GLY A 30 11.64 -12.47 14.85
C GLY A 30 12.38 -11.20 14.43
N ALA A 31 12.31 -10.78 13.16
CA ALA A 31 12.79 -9.47 12.73
C ALA A 31 12.21 -8.36 13.63
N PRO A 32 13.01 -7.35 14.03
CA PRO A 32 12.50 -6.23 14.81
C PRO A 32 11.43 -5.49 14.03
N GLU A 33 10.40 -4.98 14.72
CA GLU A 33 9.28 -4.32 14.07
C GLU A 33 9.38 -2.79 14.12
N ILE A 34 8.78 -2.14 13.14
CA ILE A 34 8.53 -0.71 13.13
C ILE A 34 7.10 -0.41 12.66
N GLY A 35 6.38 0.39 13.46
CA GLY A 35 5.00 0.75 13.19
C GLY A 35 4.85 2.13 12.54
N PHE A 36 3.94 2.27 11.58
CA PHE A 36 3.55 3.53 10.97
C PHE A 36 2.06 3.76 11.19
N PHE A 37 1.71 4.80 11.92
CA PHE A 37 0.30 5.14 12.18
C PHE A 37 -0.22 6.13 11.15
N ALA A 38 -1.50 5.97 10.76
CA ALA A 38 -2.21 6.97 9.98
C ALA A 38 -2.05 8.37 10.60
N LEU A 39 -1.74 9.36 9.78
CA LEU A 39 -1.51 10.73 10.22
C LEU A 39 -2.83 11.41 10.60
N SER A 40 -2.78 12.39 11.51
CA SER A 40 -3.89 13.32 11.73
C SER A 40 -3.93 14.40 10.64
N LYS A 41 -5.10 15.03 10.50
CA LYS A 41 -5.28 16.25 9.70
C LYS A 41 -4.98 17.48 10.54
N ILE A 42 -4.10 18.35 10.06
CA ILE A 42 -3.88 19.68 10.64
C ILE A 42 -5.14 20.51 10.36
N MET A 43 -5.84 20.94 11.41
CA MET A 43 -7.06 21.75 11.30
C MET A 43 -6.70 23.24 11.29
N GLU A 44 -6.89 23.94 10.16
CA GLU A 44 -6.62 25.39 10.09
C GLU A 44 -7.75 26.26 10.65
N LYS A 45 -8.96 25.69 10.87
CA LYS A 45 -10.09 26.21 11.65
C LYS A 45 -11.15 25.12 11.82
N ALA A 46 -12.14 25.33 12.71
CA ALA A 46 -13.31 24.45 12.85
C ALA A 46 -14.18 24.50 11.59
N GLU A 47 -13.81 23.76 10.56
CA GLU A 47 -14.65 23.54 9.40
C GLU A 47 -15.81 22.61 9.78
N PRO A 48 -17.05 22.91 9.34
CA PRO A 48 -18.16 21.99 9.51
C PRO A 48 -17.84 20.69 8.77
N ALA A 49 -18.14 19.56 9.43
CA ALA A 49 -17.96 18.23 8.86
C ALA A 49 -18.93 18.03 7.68
N GLU A 50 -18.54 18.47 6.50
CA GLU A 50 -19.18 18.06 5.26
C GLU A 50 -18.60 16.72 4.82
N SER A 51 -19.48 15.77 4.48
CA SER A 51 -19.12 14.51 3.81
C SER A 51 -18.64 14.84 2.39
N GLN A 52 -17.47 15.46 2.27
CA GLN A 52 -16.81 15.63 0.98
C GLN A 52 -16.13 14.31 0.60
N ARG A 53 -16.30 13.96 -0.68
CA ARG A 53 -15.52 12.93 -1.41
C ARG A 53 -14.07 12.94 -0.92
N GLU A 54 -13.45 11.78 -0.71
CA GLU A 54 -12.07 11.64 -0.22
C GLU A 54 -11.17 12.79 -0.72
N ASP A 55 -10.91 13.76 0.16
CA ASP A 55 -10.07 14.92 -0.13
C ASP A 55 -8.61 14.47 -0.20
N ASP A 56 -7.78 15.19 -0.96
CA ASP A 56 -6.37 14.81 -1.12
C ASP A 56 -5.65 14.74 0.25
N ILE A 57 -6.08 15.55 1.23
CA ILE A 57 -5.59 15.52 2.62
C ILE A 57 -5.91 14.17 3.26
N GLY A 58 -7.18 13.77 3.29
CA GLY A 58 -7.61 12.49 3.82
C GLY A 58 -6.86 11.33 3.16
N ARG A 59 -6.65 11.37 1.85
CA ARG A 59 -5.84 10.36 1.16
C ARG A 59 -4.41 10.30 1.68
N TYR A 60 -3.72 11.43 1.81
CA TYR A 60 -2.33 11.47 2.25
C TYR A 60 -2.13 11.14 3.73
N THR A 61 -3.14 11.32 4.59
CA THR A 61 -3.07 10.83 5.98
C THR A 61 -2.78 9.34 6.07
N ARG A 62 -3.15 8.57 5.04
CA ARG A 62 -2.97 7.12 4.96
C ARG A 62 -1.85 6.73 4.01
N ALA A 63 -1.81 7.35 2.84
CA ALA A 63 -0.87 7.00 1.79
C ALA A 63 0.59 7.23 2.20
N ILE A 64 0.90 8.28 2.97
CA ILE A 64 2.27 8.56 3.42
C ILE A 64 2.77 7.46 4.38
N PRO A 65 2.03 7.10 5.46
CA PRO A 65 2.39 5.94 6.29
C PRO A 65 2.50 4.62 5.54
N LEU A 66 1.58 4.36 4.60
CA LEU A 66 1.63 3.16 3.74
C LEU A 66 2.93 3.12 2.93
N TYR A 67 3.30 4.25 2.33
CA TYR A 67 4.53 4.38 1.57
C TYR A 67 5.78 4.18 2.44
N MET A 68 5.83 4.80 3.63
CA MET A 68 6.96 4.65 4.54
C MET A 68 7.11 3.20 5.02
N ALA A 69 6.00 2.54 5.37
CA ALA A 69 6.01 1.14 5.74
C ALA A 69 6.52 0.26 4.59
N GLU A 70 6.06 0.50 3.36
CA GLU A 70 6.54 -0.22 2.18
C GLU A 70 8.04 0.03 1.92
N SER A 71 8.48 1.29 1.93
CA SER A 71 9.88 1.63 1.69
C SER A 71 10.79 0.97 2.72
N VAL A 72 10.39 0.98 4.00
CA VAL A 72 11.12 0.29 5.06
C VAL A 72 11.10 -1.23 4.89
N HIS A 73 9.96 -1.81 4.53
CA HIS A 73 9.84 -3.25 4.24
C HIS A 73 10.88 -3.70 3.21
N TYR A 74 11.12 -2.91 2.16
CA TYR A 74 12.08 -3.27 1.12
C TYR A 74 13.53 -2.87 1.40
N TRP A 75 13.78 -1.72 2.04
CA TRP A 75 15.12 -1.16 2.19
C TRP A 75 15.73 -1.30 3.57
N ASN A 76 15.03 -1.92 4.52
CA ASN A 76 15.54 -2.15 5.87
C ASN A 76 15.24 -3.58 6.31
N ASP A 77 15.96 -4.11 7.29
CA ASP A 77 15.70 -5.44 7.86
C ASP A 77 14.58 -5.46 8.91
N TYR A 78 13.91 -4.33 9.14
CA TYR A 78 12.71 -4.26 9.96
C TYR A 78 11.50 -4.92 9.28
N ALA A 79 10.66 -5.57 10.09
CA ALA A 79 9.28 -5.87 9.72
C ALA A 79 8.42 -4.62 9.91
N ALA A 80 7.99 -4.00 8.80
CA ALA A 80 7.24 -2.76 8.82
C ALA A 80 5.72 -3.01 8.83
N ASN A 81 5.02 -2.37 9.75
CA ASN A 81 3.58 -2.45 9.91
C ASN A 81 2.95 -1.07 9.70
N CYS A 82 1.79 -1.00 9.03
CA CYS A 82 0.98 0.22 8.92
C CYS A 82 -0.35 0.03 9.66
N TYR A 83 -0.69 0.95 10.55
CA TYR A 83 -1.90 0.93 11.37
C TYR A 83 -2.86 2.04 10.97
N VAL A 84 -4.08 1.67 10.58
CA VAL A 84 -5.12 2.61 10.18
C VAL A 84 -6.40 2.32 10.96
N GLN A 85 -6.98 3.35 11.57
CA GLN A 85 -8.29 3.24 12.20
C GLN A 85 -9.38 3.24 11.13
N VAL A 86 -10.27 2.26 11.18
CA VAL A 86 -11.37 2.08 10.23
C VAL A 86 -12.65 1.94 11.02
N ALA A 87 -13.63 2.78 10.70
CA ALA A 87 -14.97 2.63 11.21
C ALA A 87 -15.78 1.70 10.32
N GLU A 88 -16.40 0.71 10.95
CA GLU A 88 -17.16 -0.32 10.26
C GLU A 88 -18.27 0.31 9.38
N GLY A 89 -18.26 -0.04 8.09
CA GLY A 89 -19.21 0.47 7.09
C GLY A 89 -19.00 1.92 6.62
N ALA A 90 -18.16 2.69 7.30
CA ALA A 90 -17.88 4.10 6.98
C ALA A 90 -16.47 4.33 6.41
N GLY A 91 -15.53 3.42 6.71
CA GLY A 91 -14.19 3.44 6.13
C GLY A 91 -13.16 4.10 7.04
N PRO A 92 -12.03 4.56 6.48
CA PRO A 92 -10.93 5.05 7.29
C PRO A 92 -11.27 6.32 8.07
N VAL A 93 -10.87 6.38 9.33
CA VAL A 93 -11.06 7.53 10.21
C VAL A 93 -9.88 8.50 10.07
N VAL A 94 -10.19 9.80 9.95
CA VAL A 94 -9.19 10.87 10.00
C VAL A 94 -9.37 11.61 11.32
N SER A 95 -8.34 11.60 12.17
CA SER A 95 -8.31 12.40 13.40
C SER A 95 -7.95 13.84 13.06
N GLY A 96 -8.63 14.81 13.66
CA GLY A 96 -8.21 16.23 13.63
C GLY A 96 -7.25 16.61 14.76
N VAL A 97 -6.80 15.62 15.55
CA VAL A 97 -5.91 15.80 16.70
C VAL A 97 -4.72 14.87 16.54
N GLU A 98 -3.51 15.40 16.75
CA GLU A 98 -2.28 14.60 16.80
C GLU A 98 -2.43 13.43 17.77
N VAL A 99 -2.00 12.25 17.33
CA VAL A 99 -1.95 11.08 18.22
C VAL A 99 -0.86 11.28 19.26
N ASP A 100 -1.22 11.27 20.54
CA ASP A 100 -0.24 11.24 21.63
C ASP A 100 0.50 9.91 21.65
N GLY A 101 1.74 9.91 21.15
CA GLY A 101 2.59 8.71 21.08
C GLY A 101 2.84 8.05 22.43
N ASN A 102 2.72 8.77 23.55
CA ASN A 102 2.85 8.15 24.88
C ASN A 102 1.78 7.08 25.13
N THR A 103 0.59 7.25 24.55
CA THR A 103 -0.51 6.30 24.66
C THR A 103 -0.29 5.03 23.84
N LEU A 104 0.59 5.09 22.83
CA LEU A 104 0.83 3.98 21.90
C LEU A 104 1.83 2.95 22.43
N PHE A 105 2.70 3.32 23.37
CA PHE A 105 3.73 2.41 23.88
C PHE A 105 3.18 1.11 24.47
N ASP A 106 1.97 1.14 25.02
CA ASP A 106 1.33 -0.03 25.64
C ASP A 106 0.40 -0.77 24.66
N ILE A 107 0.26 -0.26 23.42
CA ILE A 107 -0.64 -0.79 22.39
C ILE A 107 0.17 -1.44 21.25
N VAL A 108 1.35 -0.92 20.93
CA VAL A 108 2.21 -1.49 19.90
C VAL A 108 2.65 -2.92 20.26
N PRO A 109 2.80 -3.83 19.29
CA PRO A 109 3.28 -5.18 19.55
C PRO A 109 4.64 -5.20 20.26
N PRO A 110 4.90 -6.14 21.19
CA PRO A 110 6.18 -6.22 21.90
C PRO A 110 7.46 -6.23 21.04
N PRO A 111 7.48 -6.80 19.82
CA PRO A 111 8.66 -6.74 18.94
C PRO A 111 8.96 -5.35 18.37
N THR A 112 8.02 -4.40 18.49
CA THR A 112 8.15 -3.04 17.94
C THR A 112 9.29 -2.29 18.62
N LYS A 113 10.30 -1.90 17.84
CA LYS A 113 11.42 -1.07 18.31
C LYS A 113 11.12 0.41 18.16
N TYR A 114 10.46 0.76 17.06
CA TYR A 114 10.13 2.13 16.71
C TYR A 114 8.70 2.24 16.23
N PHE A 115 8.08 3.40 16.42
CA PHE A 115 6.89 3.74 15.66
C PHE A 115 6.89 5.20 15.23
N VAL A 116 6.14 5.49 14.18
CA VAL A 116 5.99 6.82 13.59
C VAL A 116 4.55 7.28 13.72
N THR A 117 4.38 8.48 14.26
CA THR A 117 3.12 9.25 14.23
C THR A 117 3.33 10.54 13.46
N GLY A 118 2.27 11.27 13.14
CA GLY A 118 2.42 12.58 12.53
C GLY A 118 1.11 13.18 12.06
N GLU A 119 1.25 14.28 11.33
CA GLU A 119 0.15 15.10 10.86
C GLU A 119 0.41 15.60 9.43
N VAL A 120 -0.67 15.82 8.68
CA VAL A 120 -0.64 16.43 7.35
C VAL A 120 -1.70 17.52 7.24
N GLY A 121 -1.33 18.65 6.65
CA GLY A 121 -2.21 19.76 6.34
C GLY A 121 -2.00 20.24 4.92
N CYS A 122 -3.01 20.91 4.37
CA CYS A 122 -2.90 21.64 3.12
C CYS A 122 -3.67 22.96 3.24
N SER A 123 -3.07 24.05 2.79
CA SER A 123 -3.73 25.34 2.60
C SER A 123 -3.71 25.74 1.13
N GLY A 124 -4.68 26.54 0.71
CA GLY A 124 -4.87 26.90 -0.70
C GLY A 124 -5.42 25.75 -1.56
N GLU A 125 -5.66 26.02 -2.84
CA GLU A 125 -6.27 25.09 -3.78
C GLU A 125 -5.48 24.99 -5.09
N GLY A 126 -5.68 23.90 -5.83
CA GLY A 126 -5.09 23.72 -7.16
C GLY A 126 -3.56 23.78 -7.13
N ASP A 127 -2.98 24.60 -8.00
CA ASP A 127 -1.52 24.75 -8.11
C ASP A 127 -0.93 25.65 -7.01
N GLN A 128 -1.76 26.38 -6.27
CA GLN A 128 -1.34 27.20 -5.12
C GLN A 128 -1.38 26.43 -3.80
N ALA A 129 -1.77 25.15 -3.83
CA ALA A 129 -1.81 24.29 -2.65
C ALA A 129 -0.42 24.18 -1.99
N GLN A 130 -0.38 24.46 -0.69
CA GLN A 130 0.79 24.37 0.18
C GLN A 130 0.58 23.27 1.20
N TRP A 131 1.39 22.22 1.10
CA TRP A 131 1.36 21.08 2.00
C TRP A 131 2.24 21.33 3.20
N ARG A 132 1.81 20.84 4.36
CA ARG A 132 2.59 20.79 5.59
C ARG A 132 2.55 19.38 6.14
N ILE A 133 3.72 18.83 6.46
CA ILE A 133 3.85 17.48 7.02
C ILE A 133 4.73 17.57 8.26
N SER A 134 4.32 16.89 9.32
CA SER A 134 5.09 16.71 10.56
C SER A 134 5.09 15.23 10.93
N LEU A 135 6.25 14.67 11.21
CA LEU A 135 6.43 13.26 11.56
C LEU A 135 7.27 13.14 12.82
N SER A 136 6.87 12.25 13.72
CA SER A 136 7.55 11.97 14.97
C SER A 136 7.95 10.51 15.03
N LEU A 137 9.24 10.23 15.24
CA LEU A 137 9.77 8.90 15.50
C LEU A 137 9.86 8.68 17.01
N TRP A 138 9.32 7.55 17.46
CA TRP A 138 9.30 7.15 18.87
C TRP A 138 10.07 5.85 19.06
N ASN A 139 10.83 5.76 20.14
CA ASN A 139 11.61 4.57 20.50
C ASN A 139 10.92 3.84 21.65
N CYS A 140 10.55 2.57 21.42
CA CYS A 140 9.81 1.77 22.39
C CYS A 140 10.68 1.31 23.57
N THR A 141 12.00 1.24 23.39
CA THR A 141 12.93 0.85 24.46
C THR A 141 13.10 1.97 25.47
N SER A 142 13.33 3.20 25.01
CA SER A 142 13.44 4.37 25.88
C SER A 142 12.09 4.98 26.25
N ARG A 143 11.00 4.53 25.61
CA ARG A 143 9.65 5.09 25.71
C ARG A 143 9.65 6.62 25.56
N ALA A 144 10.35 7.11 24.54
CA ALA A 144 10.49 8.54 24.30
C ALA A 144 10.43 8.87 22.80
N ARG A 145 10.01 10.10 22.52
CA ARG A 145 10.12 10.69 21.17
C ARG A 145 11.59 10.98 20.88
N GLN A 146 12.11 10.37 19.82
CA GLN A 146 13.52 10.47 19.45
C GLN A 146 13.77 11.63 18.48
N THR A 147 12.93 11.76 17.46
CA THR A 147 13.13 12.72 16.38
C THR A 147 11.78 13.28 15.93
N VAL A 148 11.75 14.55 15.55
CA VAL A 148 10.59 15.20 14.94
C VAL A 148 11.07 15.92 13.69
N GLU A 149 10.53 15.51 12.54
CA GLU A 149 10.84 16.12 11.25
C GLU A 149 9.59 16.77 10.69
N ASN A 150 9.72 18.01 10.24
CA ASN A 150 8.63 18.75 9.61
C ASN A 150 9.12 19.49 8.37
N GLY A 151 8.17 19.88 7.53
CA GLY A 151 8.42 20.69 6.36
C GLY A 151 7.14 21.10 5.66
N SER A 152 7.30 21.97 4.68
CA SER A 152 6.23 22.45 3.82
C SER A 152 6.70 22.57 2.39
N ALA A 153 5.79 22.36 1.45
CA ALA A 153 6.11 22.39 0.03
C ALA A 153 4.87 22.71 -0.81
N GLY A 154 5.09 23.30 -1.99
CA GLY A 154 4.03 23.41 -2.98
C GLY A 154 3.63 22.03 -3.53
N LYS A 155 2.47 21.95 -4.19
CA LYS A 155 1.97 20.71 -4.81
C LYS A 155 3.01 19.97 -5.68
N ALA A 156 3.78 20.71 -6.49
CA ALA A 156 4.80 20.14 -7.38
C ALA A 156 6.00 19.53 -6.63
N GLU A 157 6.24 19.97 -5.40
CA GLU A 157 7.41 19.58 -4.59
C GLU A 157 7.04 18.56 -3.49
N LEU A 158 5.75 18.18 -3.39
CA LEU A 158 5.25 17.27 -2.37
C LEU A 158 6.02 15.94 -2.32
N GLY A 159 6.34 15.37 -3.48
CA GLY A 159 7.11 14.12 -3.53
C GLY A 159 8.52 14.28 -2.98
N ALA A 160 9.20 15.38 -3.29
CA ALA A 160 10.52 15.68 -2.73
C ALA A 160 10.46 15.88 -1.21
N LEU A 161 9.44 16.58 -0.72
CA LEU A 161 9.20 16.78 0.71
C LEU A 161 9.04 15.45 1.46
N VAL A 162 8.21 14.53 0.95
CA VAL A 162 7.97 13.23 1.60
C VAL A 162 9.26 12.40 1.65
N LEU A 163 10.04 12.37 0.56
CA LEU A 163 11.32 11.65 0.51
C LEU A 163 12.35 12.23 1.49
N ASP A 164 12.49 13.55 1.53
CA ASP A 164 13.39 14.25 2.45
C ASP A 164 13.01 13.99 3.92
N LEU A 165 11.72 14.09 4.25
CA LEU A 165 11.22 13.79 5.58
C LEU A 165 11.47 12.34 5.97
N GLN A 166 11.22 11.38 5.08
CA GLN A 166 11.54 9.97 5.32
C GLN A 166 13.04 9.78 5.60
N GLN A 167 13.91 10.37 4.78
CA GLN A 167 15.36 10.21 4.93
C GLN A 167 15.84 10.78 6.27
N ARG A 168 15.41 11.99 6.64
CA ARG A 168 15.77 12.61 7.93
C ARG A 168 15.23 11.82 9.11
N LEU A 169 13.95 11.43 9.05
CA LEU A 169 13.26 10.73 10.14
C LEU A 169 13.90 9.36 10.42
N LEU A 170 14.25 8.63 9.36
CA LEU A 170 14.75 7.26 9.46
C LEU A 170 16.28 7.16 9.47
N GLY A 171 17.01 8.27 9.32
CA GLY A 171 18.48 8.26 9.24
C GLY A 171 19.19 7.63 10.46
N GLY A 172 18.52 7.57 11.61
CA GLY A 172 19.08 7.04 12.86
C GLY A 172 18.57 5.68 13.32
N ILE A 173 17.69 4.99 12.56
CA ILE A 173 17.12 3.70 13.00
C ILE A 173 17.99 2.47 12.67
N GLY A 174 19.00 2.62 11.82
CA GLY A 174 19.87 1.53 11.40
C GLY A 174 19.16 0.43 10.59
N LEU A 175 19.78 -0.73 10.47
CA LEU A 175 19.28 -1.90 9.71
C LEU A 175 18.93 -1.61 8.24
N THR A 176 19.58 -0.62 7.65
CA THR A 176 19.44 -0.28 6.23
C THR A 176 20.12 -1.32 5.36
N ARG A 177 19.50 -1.64 4.23
CA ARG A 177 20.04 -2.58 3.23
C ARG A 177 20.72 -1.82 2.10
N GLU A 178 21.78 -2.41 1.55
CA GLU A 178 22.42 -1.89 0.33
C GLU A 178 21.63 -2.20 -0.94
N GLN A 179 20.80 -3.24 -0.90
CA GLN A 179 19.94 -3.70 -1.99
C GLN A 179 18.53 -3.94 -1.46
N PRO A 180 17.48 -3.72 -2.27
CA PRO A 180 16.11 -3.96 -1.85
C PRO A 180 15.92 -5.46 -1.52
N LEU A 181 14.95 -5.75 -0.66
CA LEU A 181 14.59 -7.12 -0.28
C LEU A 181 14.23 -7.97 -1.50
N ASP A 182 13.45 -7.39 -2.42
CA ASP A 182 13.17 -7.95 -3.74
C ASP A 182 13.79 -7.06 -4.82
N VAL A 183 14.55 -7.66 -5.74
CA VAL A 183 15.34 -6.93 -6.76
C VAL A 183 14.51 -6.09 -7.73
N PHE A 184 13.23 -6.42 -7.90
CA PHE A 184 12.31 -5.66 -8.76
C PHE A 184 11.84 -4.37 -8.08
N TYR A 185 11.92 -4.27 -6.76
CA TYR A 185 11.41 -3.11 -6.03
C TYR A 185 12.33 -1.91 -6.25
N ARG A 186 11.72 -0.80 -6.70
CA ARG A 186 12.36 0.50 -6.81
C ARG A 186 11.54 1.52 -6.05
N GLN A 187 12.22 2.31 -5.23
CA GLN A 187 11.58 3.43 -4.56
C GLN A 187 11.16 4.47 -5.62
N PRO A 188 9.94 5.01 -5.58
CA PRO A 188 9.49 6.05 -6.50
C PRO A 188 10.36 7.31 -6.37
N THR A 189 10.62 7.98 -7.49
CA THR A 189 11.29 9.28 -7.52
C THR A 189 10.36 10.37 -6.99
N ALA A 190 10.91 11.57 -6.69
CA ALA A 190 10.12 12.71 -6.23
C ALA A 190 8.98 13.09 -7.20
N GLU A 191 9.21 12.95 -8.51
CA GLU A 191 8.20 13.24 -9.55
C GLU A 191 7.07 12.20 -9.56
N VAL A 192 7.39 10.92 -9.36
CA VAL A 192 6.43 9.81 -9.42
C VAL A 192 5.65 9.67 -8.12
N LEU A 193 6.25 10.04 -6.98
CA LEU A 193 5.72 9.75 -5.65
C LEU A 193 4.29 10.26 -5.43
N PRO A 194 3.85 11.47 -5.84
CA PRO A 194 2.46 11.89 -5.65
C PRO A 194 1.44 10.98 -6.35
N VAL A 195 1.77 10.49 -7.55
CA VAL A 195 0.94 9.53 -8.31
C VAL A 195 0.93 8.19 -7.60
N TYR A 196 2.08 7.77 -7.08
CA TYR A 196 2.24 6.54 -6.31
C TYR A 196 1.45 6.55 -4.99
N LEU A 197 1.49 7.66 -4.24
CA LEU A 197 0.73 7.84 -3.01
C LEU A 197 -0.78 7.76 -3.26
N THR A 198 -1.25 8.35 -4.37
CA THR A 198 -2.65 8.18 -4.78
C THR A 198 -3.01 6.71 -4.97
N GLN A 199 -2.13 5.95 -5.63
CA GLN A 199 -2.34 4.52 -5.83
C GLN A 199 -2.37 3.72 -4.51
N LEU A 200 -1.50 4.05 -3.56
CA LEU A 200 -1.49 3.38 -2.26
C LEU A 200 -2.79 3.62 -1.48
N GLY A 201 -3.31 4.85 -1.49
CA GLY A 201 -4.61 5.18 -0.91
C GLY A 201 -5.75 4.39 -1.55
N GLN A 202 -5.81 4.36 -2.89
CA GLN A 202 -6.82 3.60 -3.64
C GLN A 202 -6.71 2.08 -3.38
N SER A 203 -5.49 1.54 -3.40
CA SER A 203 -5.23 0.13 -3.10
C SER A 203 -5.66 -0.26 -1.69
N PHE A 204 -5.51 0.64 -0.72
CA PHE A 204 -6.04 0.45 0.64
C PHE A 204 -7.55 0.41 0.66
N MET A 205 -8.24 1.32 -0.03
CA MET A 205 -9.70 1.30 -0.14
C MET A 205 -10.20 -0.03 -0.75
N LEU A 206 -9.58 -0.49 -1.85
CA LEU A 206 -9.89 -1.80 -2.44
C LEU A 206 -9.63 -2.96 -1.47
N THR A 207 -8.61 -2.84 -0.61
CA THR A 207 -8.32 -3.86 0.42
C THR A 207 -9.43 -3.91 1.47
N LEU A 208 -9.95 -2.76 1.92
CA LEU A 208 -11.06 -2.71 2.87
C LEU A 208 -12.34 -3.35 2.29
N LEU A 209 -12.60 -3.12 1.01
CA LEU A 209 -13.74 -3.73 0.30
C LEU A 209 -13.59 -5.24 0.12
N ALA A 210 -12.40 -5.71 -0.28
CA ALA A 210 -12.13 -7.13 -0.44
C ALA A 210 -12.19 -7.92 0.89
N ASN A 211 -12.14 -7.23 2.03
CA ASN A 211 -12.21 -7.83 3.38
C ASN A 211 -13.50 -7.43 4.13
N ASP A 212 -14.54 -7.01 3.40
CA ASP A 212 -15.88 -6.69 3.95
C ASP A 212 -15.90 -5.61 5.05
N HIS A 213 -14.86 -4.79 5.17
CA HIS A 213 -14.84 -3.64 6.09
C HIS A 213 -15.71 -2.47 5.59
N LEU A 214 -16.00 -2.45 4.29
CA LEU A 214 -16.78 -1.44 3.60
C LEU A 214 -17.75 -2.09 2.60
N PRO A 215 -19.03 -1.68 2.55
CA PRO A 215 -19.92 -2.17 1.53
C PRO A 215 -19.58 -1.56 0.17
N LYS A 216 -19.76 -2.33 -0.91
CA LYS A 216 -19.53 -1.87 -2.30
C LYS A 216 -20.31 -0.60 -2.64
N SER A 217 -21.49 -0.40 -2.06
CA SER A 217 -22.32 0.80 -2.24
C SER A 217 -21.67 2.09 -1.72
N SER A 218 -20.68 1.99 -0.82
CA SER A 218 -19.91 3.13 -0.34
C SER A 218 -18.73 3.49 -1.25
N MET A 219 -18.43 2.66 -2.26
CA MET A 219 -17.33 2.89 -3.20
C MET A 219 -17.77 3.77 -4.37
N TRP A 220 -16.93 4.75 -4.70
CA TRP A 220 -17.10 5.61 -5.88
C TRP A 220 -15.82 5.61 -6.69
N GLY A 221 -15.95 5.62 -8.02
CA GLY A 221 -14.79 5.73 -8.91
C GLY A 221 -13.93 4.46 -9.02
N GLU A 222 -14.50 3.28 -8.78
CA GLU A 222 -13.80 1.99 -8.88
C GLU A 222 -12.98 1.86 -10.18
N ARG A 223 -13.60 2.17 -11.34
CA ARG A 223 -12.91 2.12 -12.63
C ARG A 223 -11.63 2.94 -12.62
N ALA A 224 -11.69 4.16 -12.10
CA ALA A 224 -10.51 5.03 -12.00
C ALA A 224 -9.45 4.43 -11.05
N MET A 225 -9.86 3.78 -9.96
CA MET A 225 -8.93 3.10 -9.04
C MET A 225 -8.21 1.90 -9.69
N LEU A 226 -8.89 1.16 -10.57
CA LEU A 226 -8.30 0.04 -11.31
C LEU A 226 -7.48 0.48 -12.52
N GLU A 227 -7.87 1.58 -13.18
CA GLU A 227 -7.14 2.18 -14.30
C GLU A 227 -5.88 2.92 -13.86
N TRP A 228 -5.85 3.47 -12.64
CA TRP A 228 -4.71 4.23 -12.13
C TRP A 228 -3.38 3.45 -12.18
N PRO A 229 -3.26 2.26 -11.57
CA PRO A 229 -2.01 1.50 -11.62
C PRO A 229 -1.72 0.95 -13.01
N LEU A 230 -2.74 0.72 -13.84
CA LEU A 230 -2.55 0.35 -15.25
C LEU A 230 -1.91 1.50 -16.02
N ASN A 231 -2.37 2.74 -15.83
CA ASN A 231 -1.78 3.92 -16.45
C ASN A 231 -0.35 4.16 -15.94
N MET A 232 -0.09 3.94 -14.64
CA MET A 232 1.28 3.94 -14.11
C MET A 232 2.16 2.91 -14.82
N ALA A 233 1.68 1.68 -15.00
CA ALA A 233 2.43 0.61 -15.68
C ALA A 233 2.68 0.90 -17.17
N LEU A 234 1.79 1.65 -17.82
CA LEU A 234 1.96 2.08 -19.22
C LEU A 234 2.92 3.27 -19.34
N GLN A 235 2.87 4.21 -18.39
CA GLN A 235 3.72 5.39 -18.38
C GLN A 235 5.15 5.07 -17.95
N TRP A 236 5.32 4.14 -17.00
CA TRP A 236 6.60 3.70 -16.45
C TRP A 236 6.72 2.17 -16.52
N PRO A 237 6.89 1.60 -17.73
CA PRO A 237 6.93 0.15 -17.95
C PRO A 237 8.07 -0.56 -17.22
N GLU A 238 9.13 0.16 -16.86
CA GLU A 238 10.26 -0.32 -16.07
C GLU A 238 9.96 -0.44 -14.56
N ILE A 239 8.87 0.16 -14.07
CA ILE A 239 8.43 0.06 -12.67
C ILE A 239 7.52 -1.17 -12.55
N GLU A 240 8.12 -2.33 -12.29
CA GLU A 240 7.39 -3.59 -12.15
C GLU A 240 6.33 -3.54 -11.03
N THR A 241 6.59 -2.78 -9.96
CA THR A 241 5.63 -2.56 -8.88
C THR A 241 4.29 -1.99 -9.37
N ALA A 242 4.28 -1.16 -10.42
CA ALA A 242 3.03 -0.63 -10.98
C ALA A 242 2.17 -1.74 -11.60
N LYS A 243 2.82 -2.72 -12.28
CA LYS A 243 2.14 -3.90 -12.82
C LYS A 243 1.61 -4.79 -11.70
N LEU A 244 2.40 -5.01 -10.64
CA LEU A 244 1.97 -5.77 -9.46
C LEU A 244 0.79 -5.09 -8.74
N MET A 245 0.81 -3.77 -8.60
CA MET A 245 -0.30 -2.98 -8.05
C MET A 245 -1.57 -3.15 -8.87
N TYR A 246 -1.46 -3.15 -10.21
CA TYR A 246 -2.60 -3.37 -11.09
C TYR A 246 -3.17 -4.79 -10.95
N LEU A 247 -2.33 -5.82 -11.00
CA LEU A 247 -2.77 -7.21 -10.82
C LEU A 247 -3.39 -7.44 -9.43
N SER A 248 -2.83 -6.80 -8.39
CA SER A 248 -3.39 -6.81 -7.03
C SER A 248 -4.75 -6.14 -6.96
N GLY A 249 -4.92 -4.98 -7.61
CA GLY A 249 -6.20 -4.28 -7.69
C GLY A 249 -7.28 -5.16 -8.33
N LEU A 250 -6.96 -5.84 -9.44
CA LEU A 250 -7.85 -6.81 -10.07
C LEU A 250 -8.17 -7.98 -9.15
N GLY A 251 -7.17 -8.55 -8.47
CA GLY A 251 -7.37 -9.62 -7.52
C GLY A 251 -8.35 -9.26 -6.41
N LYS A 252 -8.20 -8.07 -5.80
CA LYS A 252 -9.18 -7.52 -4.84
C LYS A 252 -10.57 -7.37 -5.46
N ALA A 253 -10.63 -6.85 -6.69
CA ALA A 253 -11.88 -6.64 -7.40
C ALA A 253 -12.61 -7.95 -7.76
N PHE A 254 -11.87 -9.04 -7.99
CA PHE A 254 -12.47 -10.37 -8.13
C PHE A 254 -13.08 -10.85 -6.81
N ASP A 255 -12.43 -10.59 -5.67
CA ASP A 255 -12.88 -11.06 -4.35
C ASP A 255 -14.26 -10.48 -3.98
N TYR A 256 -14.48 -9.18 -4.19
CA TYR A 256 -15.78 -8.54 -3.95
C TYR A 256 -16.73 -8.56 -5.17
N LYS A 257 -16.40 -9.35 -6.21
CA LYS A 257 -17.24 -9.55 -7.42
C LYS A 257 -17.61 -8.24 -8.09
N SER A 258 -16.60 -7.45 -8.42
CA SER A 258 -16.77 -6.27 -9.24
C SER A 258 -17.39 -6.60 -10.60
N GLU A 259 -18.20 -5.69 -11.12
CA GLU A 259 -18.74 -5.79 -12.49
C GLU A 259 -17.83 -5.12 -13.51
N THR A 260 -16.96 -4.19 -13.05
CA THR A 260 -16.09 -3.40 -13.92
C THR A 260 -14.85 -4.18 -14.37
N VAL A 261 -14.48 -5.24 -13.67
CA VAL A 261 -13.29 -6.06 -13.99
C VAL A 261 -13.32 -6.59 -15.43
N ALA A 262 -14.48 -6.98 -15.95
CA ALA A 262 -14.60 -7.56 -17.30
C ALA A 262 -14.05 -6.63 -18.40
N GLU A 263 -14.16 -5.31 -18.21
CA GLU A 263 -13.65 -4.29 -19.12
C GLU A 263 -12.12 -4.33 -19.24
N HIS A 264 -11.43 -4.85 -18.21
CA HIS A 264 -9.98 -4.86 -18.13
C HIS A 264 -9.32 -6.08 -18.78
N LYS A 265 -10.09 -7.12 -19.17
CA LYS A 265 -9.56 -8.42 -19.62
C LYS A 265 -8.43 -8.32 -20.65
N GLN A 266 -8.65 -7.58 -21.74
CA GLN A 266 -7.66 -7.48 -22.81
C GLN A 266 -6.37 -6.81 -22.35
N ARG A 267 -6.49 -5.73 -21.55
CA ARG A 267 -5.35 -4.97 -21.03
C ARG A 267 -4.58 -5.79 -19.99
N SER A 268 -5.27 -6.58 -19.17
CA SER A 268 -4.62 -7.49 -18.22
C SER A 268 -3.79 -8.57 -18.90
N LEU A 269 -4.31 -9.17 -19.98
CA LEU A 269 -3.56 -10.16 -20.77
C LEU A 269 -2.33 -9.54 -21.46
N GLN A 270 -2.42 -8.27 -21.89
CA GLN A 270 -1.27 -7.53 -22.41
C GLN A 270 -0.19 -7.34 -21.34
N VAL A 271 -0.56 -6.92 -20.13
CA VAL A 271 0.37 -6.78 -19.00
C VAL A 271 1.06 -8.11 -18.67
N LEU A 272 0.33 -9.22 -18.66
CA LEU A 272 0.92 -10.55 -18.46
C LEU A 272 1.92 -10.93 -19.56
N SER A 273 1.59 -10.65 -20.83
CA SER A 273 2.49 -10.93 -21.96
C SER A 273 3.76 -10.07 -21.90
N GLU A 274 3.66 -8.82 -21.43
CA GLU A 274 4.84 -7.98 -21.20
C GLU A 274 5.74 -8.52 -20.09
N LEU A 275 5.16 -8.97 -18.98
CA LEU A 275 5.90 -9.61 -17.89
C LEU A 275 6.60 -10.89 -18.35
N GLU A 276 5.92 -11.71 -19.16
CA GLU A 276 6.48 -12.93 -19.74
C GLU A 276 7.66 -12.62 -20.68
N ARG A 277 7.50 -11.65 -21.59
CA ARG A 277 8.59 -11.21 -22.49
C ARG A 277 9.80 -10.64 -21.73
N ALA A 278 9.56 -10.02 -20.59
CA ALA A 278 10.61 -9.52 -19.71
C ALA A 278 11.26 -10.61 -18.83
N ASN A 279 10.78 -11.87 -18.93
CA ASN A 279 11.15 -12.97 -18.03
C ASN A 279 10.96 -12.62 -16.54
N SER A 280 9.97 -11.78 -16.22
CA SER A 280 9.66 -11.45 -14.83
C SER A 280 8.98 -12.64 -14.13
N PRO A 281 9.38 -12.98 -12.89
CA PRO A 281 8.67 -13.95 -12.07
C PRO A 281 7.18 -13.62 -11.87
N ALA A 282 6.80 -12.34 -11.93
CA ALA A 282 5.42 -11.91 -11.80
C ALA A 282 4.51 -12.40 -12.94
N SER A 283 5.06 -12.82 -14.09
CA SER A 283 4.30 -13.50 -15.15
C SER A 283 3.60 -14.78 -14.65
N ARG A 284 4.17 -15.46 -13.65
CA ARG A 284 3.60 -16.65 -13.00
C ARG A 284 2.33 -16.34 -12.18
N LEU A 285 1.93 -15.07 -12.05
CA LEU A 285 0.62 -14.66 -11.50
C LEU A 285 -0.54 -14.85 -12.49
N ALA A 286 -0.29 -15.19 -13.76
CA ALA A 286 -1.32 -15.38 -14.78
C ALA A 286 -2.53 -16.25 -14.34
N PRO A 287 -2.36 -17.36 -13.58
CA PRO A 287 -3.49 -18.14 -13.06
C PRO A 287 -4.54 -17.35 -12.28
N LEU A 288 -4.12 -16.34 -11.49
CA LEU A 288 -5.03 -15.46 -10.76
C LEU A 288 -5.94 -14.68 -11.71
N ILE A 289 -5.35 -14.17 -12.79
CA ILE A 289 -6.04 -13.36 -13.79
C ILE A 289 -6.95 -14.21 -14.66
N TRP A 290 -6.48 -15.38 -15.10
CA TRP A 290 -7.32 -16.33 -15.84
C TRP A 290 -8.53 -16.76 -15.03
N LYS A 291 -8.34 -17.06 -13.74
CA LYS A 291 -9.43 -17.39 -12.83
C LYS A 291 -10.45 -16.25 -12.76
N GLY A 292 -10.00 -15.02 -12.50
CA GLY A 292 -10.87 -13.85 -12.41
C GLY A 292 -11.67 -13.55 -13.68
N PHE A 293 -11.12 -13.88 -14.86
CA PHE A 293 -11.80 -13.71 -16.15
C PHE A 293 -12.52 -14.96 -16.69
N GLY A 294 -12.67 -16.01 -15.87
CA GLY A 294 -13.36 -17.24 -16.25
C GLY A 294 -12.65 -18.06 -17.34
N MET A 295 -11.34 -17.88 -17.51
CA MET A 295 -10.48 -18.59 -18.46
C MET A 295 -10.08 -19.97 -17.92
N GLN A 296 -11.09 -20.84 -17.76
CA GLN A 296 -10.92 -22.15 -17.12
C GLN A 296 -10.03 -23.10 -17.91
N ALA A 297 -10.07 -23.05 -19.25
CA ALA A 297 -9.26 -23.92 -20.08
C ALA A 297 -7.76 -23.62 -19.90
N GLU A 298 -7.40 -22.35 -19.86
CA GLU A 298 -6.04 -21.85 -19.64
C GLU A 298 -5.55 -22.21 -18.24
N LEU A 299 -6.38 -22.00 -17.20
CA LEU A 299 -6.04 -22.36 -15.83
C LEU A 299 -5.80 -23.87 -15.66
N GLN A 300 -6.69 -24.71 -16.19
CA GLN A 300 -6.54 -26.17 -16.10
C GLN A 300 -5.36 -26.67 -16.93
N GLY A 301 -5.16 -26.10 -18.13
CA GLY A 301 -4.01 -26.40 -18.97
C GLY A 301 -2.68 -26.07 -18.27
N HIS A 302 -2.60 -24.93 -17.60
CA HIS A 302 -1.42 -24.56 -16.82
C HIS A 302 -1.18 -25.51 -15.65
N ARG A 303 -2.21 -25.83 -14.87
CA ARG A 303 -2.12 -26.77 -13.74
C ARG A 303 -1.61 -28.15 -14.15
N ALA A 304 -2.11 -28.67 -15.28
CA ALA A 304 -1.69 -29.98 -15.79
C ALA A 304 -0.23 -30.01 -16.27
N ASN A 305 0.35 -28.84 -16.57
CA ASN A 305 1.70 -28.71 -17.12
C ASN A 305 2.70 -28.07 -16.13
N VAL A 306 2.34 -27.91 -14.85
CA VAL A 306 3.28 -27.43 -13.83
C VAL A 306 4.44 -28.42 -13.73
N PRO A 307 5.71 -27.96 -13.83
CA PRO A 307 6.86 -28.85 -13.72
C PRO A 307 6.89 -29.62 -12.39
N PRO A 308 7.32 -30.90 -12.36
CA PRO A 308 7.41 -31.68 -11.13
C PRO A 308 8.34 -31.08 -10.07
N ASP A 309 9.29 -30.26 -10.48
CA ASP A 309 10.27 -29.54 -9.66
C ASP A 309 9.85 -28.11 -9.31
N ALA A 310 8.60 -27.73 -9.59
CA ALA A 310 8.08 -26.43 -9.20
C ALA A 310 8.12 -26.23 -7.68
N GLU A 311 8.42 -25.00 -7.26
CA GLU A 311 8.52 -24.62 -5.86
C GLU A 311 7.22 -24.97 -5.09
N PRO A 312 7.31 -25.65 -3.93
CA PRO A 312 6.13 -26.03 -3.15
C PRO A 312 5.20 -24.84 -2.82
N ALA A 313 5.78 -23.69 -2.47
CA ALA A 313 5.03 -22.47 -2.18
C ALA A 313 4.21 -21.95 -3.38
N TYR A 314 4.69 -22.18 -4.61
CA TYR A 314 3.95 -21.84 -5.82
C TYR A 314 2.78 -22.81 -6.06
N ILE A 315 3.01 -24.11 -5.86
CA ILE A 315 1.97 -25.13 -6.00
C ILE A 315 0.83 -24.87 -5.01
N GLU A 316 1.16 -24.61 -3.74
CA GLU A 316 0.17 -24.25 -2.71
C GLU A 316 -0.61 -22.99 -3.08
N TRP A 317 0.06 -21.97 -3.61
CA TRP A 317 -0.60 -20.77 -4.09
C TRP A 317 -1.56 -21.04 -5.26
N LEU A 318 -1.14 -21.86 -6.23
CA LEU A 318 -1.96 -22.23 -7.38
C LEU A 318 -3.22 -23.00 -6.98
N GLU A 319 -3.12 -23.87 -5.97
CA GLU A 319 -4.28 -24.55 -5.38
C GLU A 319 -5.25 -23.55 -4.74
N ARG A 320 -4.75 -22.59 -3.95
CA ARG A 320 -5.59 -21.53 -3.36
C ARG A 320 -6.35 -20.74 -4.43
N VAL A 321 -5.67 -20.33 -5.49
CA VAL A 321 -6.28 -19.60 -6.62
C VAL A 321 -7.36 -20.43 -7.32
N SER A 322 -7.18 -21.74 -7.38
CA SER A 322 -8.09 -22.64 -8.11
C SER A 322 -9.37 -22.96 -7.34
N GLN A 323 -9.28 -23.07 -6.02
CA GLN A 323 -10.37 -23.52 -5.13
C GLN A 323 -11.40 -22.43 -4.79
N SER A 324 -10.99 -21.15 -4.81
CA SER A 324 -11.87 -20.00 -4.50
C SER A 324 -12.79 -19.60 -5.65
#